data_AF-A0A7Y5FKS0-F1
#
_entry.id   AF-A0A7Y5FKS0-F1
#
_cell.length_a   1.000
_cell.length_b   1.000
_cell.length_c   1.000
_cell.angle_alpha   90.00
_cell.angle_beta   90.00
_cell.angle_gamma   90.00
#
_symmetry.space_group_name_H-M   'P 1'
#
loop_
_entity.id
_entity.type
_entity.pdbx_description
1 polymer ?
#
loop_
_entity_poly.entity_id
_entity_poly.type
_entity_poly.pdbx_seq_one_letter_code
_entity_poly.pdbx_strand_id
1 'polypeptide(L)' 'KALLLALLEPREQLRQFESAGDYSGRLALLEETKTLPFGAVWDHYCLKMNVPAGMAWFKELKQYEQEVTSQRG' A
#
# COMPACT_ATOMS: atom_id res chain seq x y z
N LYS A 1 -2.84 3.80 0.06
CA LYS A 1 -1.78 2.80 0.37
C LYS A 1 -1.05 3.07 1.68
N ALA A 2 -0.54 4.29 1.93
CA ALA A 2 0.27 4.61 3.12
C ALA A 2 -0.37 4.21 4.48
N LEU A 3 -1.66 4.47 4.68
CA LEU A 3 -2.35 4.06 5.93
C LEU A 3 -2.35 2.54 6.14
N LEU A 4 -2.54 1.75 5.07
CA LEU A 4 -2.48 0.29 5.15
C LEU A 4 -1.06 -0.18 5.52
N LEU A 5 -0.03 0.44 4.94
CA LEU A 5 1.36 0.14 5.30
C LEU A 5 1.64 0.39 6.78
N ALA A 6 1.14 1.50 7.33
CA ALA A 6 1.27 1.80 8.76
C ALA A 6 0.51 0.82 9.66
N LEU A 7 -0.60 0.24 9.19
CA LEU A 7 -1.35 -0.80 9.91
C LEU A 7 -0.65 -2.17 9.89
N LEU A 8 0.19 -2.43 8.89
CA LEU A 8 0.94 -3.68 8.73
C LEU A 8 2.33 -3.63 9.39
N GLU A 9 2.74 -2.46 9.89
CA GLU A 9 4.02 -2.28 10.56
C GLU A 9 4.06 -3.04 11.91
N PRO A 10 5.17 -3.74 12.24
CA PRO A 10 5.35 -4.43 13.52
C PRO A 10 5.63 -3.44 14.67
N ARG A 11 4.65 -2.57 14.96
CA ARG A 11 4.77 -1.43 15.88
C ARG A 11 5.16 -1.82 17.31
N GLU A 12 4.65 -2.95 17.80
CA GLU A 12 4.98 -3.43 19.14
C GLU A 12 6.46 -3.79 19.26
N GLN A 13 6.99 -4.52 18.28
CA GLN A 13 8.40 -4.92 18.26
C GLN A 13 9.33 -3.71 18.06
N LEU A 14 8.96 -2.76 17.21
CA LEU A 14 9.71 -1.51 17.03
C LEU A 14 9.78 -0.70 18.33
N ARG A 15 8.69 -0.62 19.09
CA ARG A 15 8.67 0.05 20.41
C ARG A 15 9.54 -0.68 21.43
N GLN A 16 9.55 -2.01 21.40
CA GLN A 16 10.42 -2.81 22.28
C GLN A 16 11.89 -2.50 21.99
N PHE A 17 12.33 -2.53 20.73
CA PHE A 17 13.69 -2.16 20.35
C PHE A 17 14.04 -0.73 20.74
N GLU A 18 13.14 0.22 20.52
CA GLU A 18 13.34 1.62 20.92
C GLU A 18 13.51 1.76 22.45
N SER A 19 12.65 1.10 23.23
CA SER A 19 12.72 1.14 24.70
C SER A 19 13.96 0.45 25.28
N ALA A 20 14.50 -0.54 24.57
CA ALA A 20 15.73 -1.26 24.93
C ALA A 20 17.00 -0.55 24.47
N GLY A 21 16.90 0.55 23.70
CA GLY A 21 18.04 1.25 23.11
C GLY A 21 18.68 0.53 21.92
N ASP A 22 18.04 -0.52 21.38
CA ASP A 22 18.53 -1.25 20.20
C ASP A 22 18.10 -0.54 18.91
N TYR A 23 18.78 0.56 18.60
CA TYR A 23 18.49 1.34 17.39
C TYR A 23 18.90 0.63 16.10
N SER A 24 19.87 -0.29 16.17
CA SER A 24 20.29 -1.10 15.03
C SER A 24 19.21 -2.11 14.65
N GLY A 25 18.66 -2.83 15.63
CA GLY A 25 17.54 -3.76 15.43
C GLY A 25 16.27 -3.04 14.95
N ARG A 26 15.96 -1.87 15.52
CA ARG A 26 14.86 -1.02 15.06
C ARG A 26 15.02 -0.61 13.59
N LEU A 27 16.20 -0.13 13.20
CA LEU A 27 16.46 0.30 11.83
C LEU A 27 16.37 -0.88 10.86
N ALA A 28 16.96 -2.02 11.20
CA ALA A 28 16.90 -3.23 10.37
C ALA A 28 15.43 -3.65 10.12
N LEU A 29 14.61 -3.72 11.17
CA LEU A 29 13.21 -4.10 11.04
C LEU A 29 12.39 -3.10 10.19
N LEU A 30 12.68 -1.81 10.31
CA LEU A 30 12.04 -0.77 9.47
C LEU A 30 12.39 -0.94 7.99
N GLU A 31 13.65 -1.23 7.67
CA GLU A 31 14.09 -1.45 6.29
C GLU A 31 13.50 -2.73 5.70
N GLU A 32 13.49 -3.84 6.46
CA GLU A 32 12.85 -5.10 6.04
C GLU A 32 11.35 -4.93 5.77
N THR A 33 10.66 -4.08 6.53
CA THR A 33 9.22 -3.80 6.32
C THR A 33 8.94 -3.23 4.93
N LYS A 34 9.90 -2.53 4.30
CA LYS A 34 9.72 -1.92 2.96
C LYS A 34 9.67 -2.95 1.83
N THR A 35 10.23 -4.15 2.04
CA THR A 35 10.30 -5.22 1.02
C THR A 35 9.23 -6.29 1.25
N LEU A 36 8.47 -6.23 2.34
CA LEU A 36 7.34 -7.12 2.59
C LEU A 36 6.30 -7.05 1.45
N PRO A 37 5.54 -8.13 1.21
CA PRO A 37 4.57 -8.22 0.11
C PRO A 37 3.28 -7.41 0.38
N PHE A 38 3.38 -6.13 0.72
CA PHE A 38 2.24 -5.25 0.99
C PHE A 38 1.33 -5.06 -0.23
N GLY A 39 1.88 -5.24 -1.45
CA GLY A 39 1.11 -5.19 -2.70
C GLY A 39 -0.03 -6.19 -2.70
N ALA A 40 0.22 -7.42 -2.25
CA ALA A 40 -0.81 -8.46 -2.17
C ALA A 40 -1.93 -8.11 -1.18
N VAL A 41 -1.59 -7.51 -0.03
CA VAL A 41 -2.58 -7.07 0.96
C VAL A 41 -3.41 -5.89 0.42
N TRP A 42 -2.77 -4.96 -0.29
CA TRP A 42 -3.46 -3.85 -0.94
C TRP A 42 -4.42 -4.33 -2.03
N ASP A 43 -3.98 -5.25 -2.90
CA ASP A 43 -4.79 -5.77 -3.98
C ASP A 43 -6.02 -6.53 -3.43
N HIS A 44 -5.84 -7.30 -2.36
CA HIS A 44 -6.96 -7.94 -1.65
C HIS A 44 -7.95 -6.92 -1.07
N TYR A 45 -7.46 -5.83 -0.50
CA TYR A 45 -8.32 -4.74 -0.02
C TYR A 45 -9.12 -4.11 -1.17
N CYS A 46 -8.50 -3.86 -2.32
CA CYS A 46 -9.19 -3.37 -3.52
C CYS A 46 -10.32 -4.31 -3.94
N LEU A 47 -10.04 -5.61 -4.03
CA LEU A 47 -11.04 -6.62 -4.41
C LEU A 47 -12.21 -6.68 -3.42
N LYS A 48 -11.94 -6.64 -2.12
CA LYS A 48 -12.98 -6.59 -1.09
C LYS A 48 -13.86 -5.34 -1.18
N MET A 49 -13.30 -4.24 -1.63
CA MET A 49 -14.01 -2.97 -1.81
C MET A 49 -14.67 -2.86 -3.19
N ASN A 50 -14.68 -3.93 -3.99
CA ASN A 50 -15.20 -3.96 -5.36
C ASN A 50 -14.58 -2.90 -6.27
N VAL A 51 -13.29 -2.60 -6.08
CA VAL A 51 -12.52 -1.69 -6.97
C VAL A 51 -11.37 -2.45 -7.65
N PRO A 52 -10.95 -2.02 -8.85
CA PRO A 52 -9.88 -2.70 -9.58
C PRO A 52 -8.54 -2.66 -8.84
N ALA A 53 -7.85 -3.80 -8.78
CA ALA A 53 -6.51 -3.92 -8.23
C ALA A 53 -5.42 -3.57 -9.27
N GLY A 54 -4.21 -3.25 -8.80
CA GLY A 54 -3.07 -2.96 -9.69
C GLY A 54 -3.33 -1.84 -10.71
N MET A 55 -3.06 -2.12 -11.99
CA MET A 55 -3.25 -1.19 -13.12
C MET A 55 -4.60 -1.37 -13.85
N ALA A 56 -5.48 -2.26 -13.37
CA ALA A 56 -6.75 -2.55 -14.05
C ALA A 56 -7.65 -1.31 -14.20
N TRP A 57 -7.59 -0.39 -13.22
CA TRP A 57 -8.31 0.89 -13.25
C TRP A 57 -7.96 1.77 -14.46
N PHE A 58 -6.76 1.61 -15.03
CA PHE A 58 -6.31 2.42 -16.16
C PHE A 58 -7.12 2.12 -17.44
N LYS A 59 -7.60 0.89 -17.60
CA LYS A 59 -8.46 0.50 -18.72
C LYS A 59 -9.80 1.25 -18.64
N GLU A 60 -10.40 1.29 -17.46
CA GLU A 60 -11.65 2.03 -17.21
C GLU A 60 -11.47 3.54 -17.43
N LEU A 61 -10.33 4.10 -16.99
CA LEU A 61 -10.01 5.51 -17.26
C LEU A 61 -9.94 5.79 -18.76
N LYS A 62 -9.24 4.94 -19.54
CA LYS A 62 -9.10 5.12 -20.98
C LYS A 62 -10.45 5.04 -21.70
N GLN A 63 -11.32 4.14 -21.26
CA GLN A 63 -12.68 4.05 -21.78
C GLN A 63 -13.48 5.34 -21.48
N TYR A 64 -13.45 5.82 -20.24
CA TYR A 64 -14.12 7.07 -19.87
C TYR A 64 -13.59 8.30 -20.64
N GLU A 65 -12.28 8.35 -20.86
CA GLU A 65 -11.64 9.41 -21.65
C GLU A 65 -12.20 9.45 -23.08
N GLN A 66 -12.34 8.29 -23.73
CA GLN A 66 -12.86 8.17 -25.10
C GLN A 66 -14.36 8.46 -25.20
N GLU A 67 -15.16 7.93 -24.27
CA GLU A 67 -16.62 8.00 -24.34
C GLU A 67 -17.18 9.33 -23.85
N VAL A 68 -16.51 9.97 -22.90
CA VAL A 68 -17.07 11.13 -22.18
C VAL A 68 -16.17 12.35 -22.28
N THR A 69 -14.92 12.27 -21.84
CA THR A 69 -14.05 13.46 -21.75
C THR A 69 -13.77 14.06 -23.13
N SER A 70 -13.57 13.22 -24.15
CA SER A 70 -13.32 13.64 -25.53
C SER A 70 -14.47 14.45 -26.16
N GLN A 71 -15.70 14.24 -25.69
CA GLN A 71 -16.92 14.88 -26.21
C GLN A 71 -17.21 16.24 -25.54
N ARG A 72 -16.38 16.67 -24.58
CA ARG A 72 -16.57 17.92 -23.82
C ARG A 72 -15.84 19.12 -24.44
N GLY A 73 -15.18 18.94 -25.58
CA GLY A 73 -14.47 19.96 -26.34
C GLY A 73 -15.12 20.21 -27.70
#